data_AF-A0A7K4BDB2-F1
#
_entry.id   AF-A0A7K4BDB2-F1
#
_cell.length_a   1.000
_cell.length_b   1.000
_cell.length_c   1.000
_cell.angle_alpha   90.00
_cell.angle_beta   90.00
_cell.angle_gamma   90.00
#
_symmetry.space_group_name_H-M   'P 1'
#
loop_
_entity.id
_entity.type
_entity.pdbx_description
1 polymer ?
#
loop_
_entity_poly.entity_id
_entity_poly.type
_entity_poly.pdbx_seq_one_letter_code
_entity_poly.pdbx_strand_id
1 'polypeptide(L)'
;MNCQDHYCLPPLSRFNLPEMLMLISQKKYFVLHAPRQSGKTSCLLALRDLLNRESNYSALYMNVETAQMPEVILEEESKIIIGELALQMDRTRGDPYLKNQMTQSLDIYGPDAAL
;
A
#
# COMPACT_ATOMS: atom_id res chain seq x y z
N MET A 1 19.56 -11.44 -4.62
CA MET A 1 19.57 -12.78 -3.98
C MET A 1 19.28 -13.79 -5.07
N ASN A 2 20.19 -14.73 -5.34
CA ASN A 2 19.98 -15.72 -6.40
C ASN A 2 19.11 -16.88 -5.90
N CYS A 3 17.82 -16.86 -6.21
CA CYS A 3 16.90 -17.88 -5.69
C CYS A 3 17.10 -19.29 -6.28
N GLN A 4 17.86 -19.42 -7.37
CA GLN A 4 18.26 -20.73 -7.90
C GLN A 4 19.30 -21.43 -7.00
N ASP A 5 20.18 -20.65 -6.37
CA ASP A 5 21.26 -21.19 -5.52
C ASP A 5 20.90 -21.23 -4.03
N HIS A 6 19.91 -20.44 -3.60
CA HIS A 6 19.61 -20.18 -2.17
C HIS A 6 18.24 -20.70 -1.70
N TYR A 7 17.61 -21.64 -2.43
CA TYR A 7 16.36 -22.31 -2.04
C TYR A 7 15.27 -21.34 -1.52
N CYS A 8 15.02 -20.25 -2.24
CA CYS A 8 13.99 -19.30 -1.84
C CYS A 8 12.60 -19.93 -1.93
N LEU A 9 11.83 -19.85 -0.85
CA LEU A 9 10.39 -20.13 -0.91
C LEU A 9 9.66 -19.02 -1.69
N PRO A 10 8.78 -19.33 -2.65
CA PRO A 10 7.95 -18.33 -3.31
C PRO A 10 7.17 -17.49 -2.29
N PRO A 11 7.06 -16.16 -2.43
CA PRO A 11 6.41 -15.31 -1.42
C PRO A 11 4.96 -15.74 -1.10
N LEU A 12 4.17 -16.10 -2.11
CA LEU A 12 2.77 -16.52 -1.96
C LEU A 12 2.61 -17.88 -1.26
N SER A 13 3.67 -18.69 -1.15
CA SER A 13 3.63 -19.97 -0.44
C SER A 13 4.04 -19.85 1.03
N ARG A 14 4.39 -18.65 1.52
CA ARG A 14 4.87 -18.43 2.90
C ARG A 14 3.75 -18.15 3.91
N PHE A 15 2.51 -18.03 3.46
CA PHE A 15 1.32 -17.83 4.28
C PHE A 15 0.12 -18.59 3.70
N ASN A 16 -0.95 -18.70 4.47
CA ASN A 16 -2.19 -19.35 4.03
C ASN A 16 -2.95 -18.46 3.02
N LEU A 17 -2.54 -18.51 1.75
CA LEU A 17 -3.14 -17.71 0.68
C LEU A 17 -4.66 -17.97 0.52
N PRO A 18 -5.16 -19.22 0.52
CA PRO A 18 -6.60 -19.48 0.43
C PRO A 18 -7.41 -18.78 1.54
N GLU A 19 -6.92 -18.80 2.78
CA GLU A 19 -7.56 -18.13 3.90
C GLU A 19 -7.55 -16.60 3.74
N MET A 20 -6.43 -16.01 3.30
CA MET A 20 -6.38 -14.58 3.02
C MET A 20 -7.37 -14.16 1.93
N LEU A 21 -7.44 -14.90 0.82
CA LEU A 21 -8.37 -14.62 -0.28
C LEU A 21 -9.83 -14.75 0.19
N MET A 22 -10.13 -15.74 1.03
CA MET A 22 -11.45 -15.87 1.66
C MET A 22 -11.77 -14.63 2.52
N LEU A 23 -10.86 -14.18 3.40
CA LEU A 23 -11.06 -12.98 4.23
C LEU A 23 -11.27 -11.72 3.38
N ILE A 24 -10.50 -11.57 2.30
CA ILE A 24 -10.65 -10.46 1.34
C ILE A 24 -12.03 -10.51 0.67
N SER A 25 -12.47 -11.67 0.20
CA SER A 25 -13.81 -11.83 -0.41
C SER A 25 -14.94 -11.48 0.56
N GLN A 26 -14.73 -11.72 1.86
CA GLN A 26 -15.67 -11.40 2.94
C GLN A 26 -15.55 -9.95 3.43
N LYS A 27 -14.70 -9.12 2.81
CA LYS A 27 -14.43 -7.71 3.17
C LYS A 27 -14.00 -7.56 4.63
N LYS A 28 -13.18 -8.50 5.14
CA LYS A 28 -12.68 -8.47 6.52
C LYS A 28 -11.29 -7.84 6.60
N TYR A 29 -11.04 -7.13 7.70
CA TYR A 29 -9.70 -6.72 8.09
C TYR A 29 -9.01 -7.87 8.80
N PHE A 30 -7.71 -8.04 8.57
CA PHE A 30 -6.89 -9.05 9.23
C PHE A 30 -5.48 -8.53 9.49
N VAL A 31 -4.82 -9.10 10.50
CA VAL A 31 -3.44 -8.78 10.88
C VAL A 31 -2.56 -9.97 10.54
N LEU A 32 -1.52 -9.74 9.74
CA LEU A 32 -0.51 -10.76 9.47
C LEU A 32 0.52 -10.79 10.60
N HIS A 33 0.35 -11.72 11.54
CA HIS A 33 1.31 -11.95 12.62
C HIS A 33 2.43 -12.89 12.18
N ALA A 34 3.67 -12.40 12.11
CA ALA A 34 4.85 -13.23 11.85
C ALA A 34 6.13 -12.61 12.46
N PRO A 35 7.19 -13.40 12.74
CA PRO A 35 8.45 -12.89 13.30
C PRO A 35 9.10 -11.79 12.45
N ARG A 36 9.98 -10.97 13.05
CA ARG A 36 10.76 -9.97 12.30
C ARG A 36 11.54 -10.66 11.17
N GLN A 37 11.69 -9.96 10.04
CA GLN A 37 12.44 -10.42 8.87
C GLN A 37 11.94 -11.72 8.20
N SER A 38 10.72 -12.17 8.49
CA SER A 38 10.10 -13.34 7.84
C SER A 38 9.59 -13.11 6.41
N GLY A 39 9.87 -11.95 5.81
CA GLY A 39 9.44 -11.61 4.46
C GLY A 39 7.98 -11.16 4.31
N LYS A 40 7.32 -10.71 5.39
CA LYS A 40 5.94 -10.16 5.35
C LYS A 40 5.72 -9.15 4.23
N THR A 41 6.62 -8.18 4.07
CA THR A 41 6.52 -7.17 3.00
C THR A 41 6.58 -7.81 1.61
N SER A 42 7.50 -8.74 1.39
CA SER A 42 7.58 -9.48 0.12
C SER A 42 6.31 -10.29 -0.16
N CYS A 43 5.71 -10.87 0.87
CA CYS A 43 4.44 -11.59 0.80
C CYS A 43 3.27 -10.67 0.43
N LEU A 44 3.15 -9.52 1.08
CA LEU A 44 2.09 -8.54 0.82
C LEU A 44 2.22 -7.91 -0.58
N LEU A 45 3.44 -7.63 -1.04
CA LEU A 45 3.68 -7.16 -2.40
C LEU A 45 3.27 -8.20 -3.45
N ALA A 46 3.62 -9.47 -3.23
CA ALA A 46 3.19 -10.55 -4.12
C ALA A 46 1.67 -10.75 -4.11
N LEU A 47 1.02 -10.60 -2.94
CA LEU A 47 -0.44 -10.65 -2.82
C LEU A 47 -1.10 -9.49 -3.58
N ARG A 48 -0.58 -8.26 -3.43
CA ARG A 48 -1.03 -7.09 -4.20
C ARG A 48 -0.96 -7.36 -5.71
N ASP A 49 0.16 -7.90 -6.17
CA ASP A 49 0.36 -8.18 -7.60
C ASP A 49 -0.57 -9.28 -8.11
N LEU A 50 -0.82 -10.31 -7.31
CA LEU A 50 -1.82 -11.34 -7.61
C LEU A 50 -3.22 -10.73 -7.74
N LEU A 51 -3.65 -9.95 -6.75
CA LEU A 51 -4.98 -9.33 -6.73
C LEU A 51 -5.18 -8.35 -7.89
N ASN A 52 -4.15 -7.58 -8.25
CA ASN A 52 -4.24 -6.64 -9.38
C ASN A 52 -4.22 -7.32 -10.75
N ARG A 53 -3.72 -8.57 -10.85
CA ARG A 53 -3.87 -9.38 -12.07
C ARG A 53 -5.28 -9.91 -12.21
N GLU A 54 -5.98 -10.13 -11.11
CA GLU A 54 -7.39 -10.49 -11.10
C GLU A 54 -8.23 -9.23 -11.37
N SER A 55 -9.21 -9.32 -12.28
CA SER A 55 -10.04 -8.15 -12.68
C SER A 55 -10.99 -7.65 -11.60
N ASN A 56 -11.06 -8.34 -10.46
CA ASN A 56 -12.07 -8.10 -9.42
C ASN A 56 -11.58 -7.18 -8.30
N TYR A 57 -10.27 -6.93 -8.22
CA TYR A 57 -9.66 -6.19 -7.12
C TYR A 57 -8.77 -5.05 -7.62
N SER A 58 -8.71 -3.99 -6.81
CA SER A 58 -7.68 -2.98 -6.89
C SER A 58 -6.95 -2.99 -5.56
N ALA A 59 -5.70 -3.43 -5.57
CA ALA A 59 -4.88 -3.60 -4.38
C ALA A 59 -3.69 -2.64 -4.42
N LEU A 60 -3.45 -1.99 -3.28
CA LEU A 60 -2.29 -1.14 -3.06
C LEU A 60 -1.52 -1.66 -1.85
N TYR A 61 -0.20 -1.48 -1.88
CA TYR A 61 0.64 -1.65 -0.70
C TYR A 61 1.09 -0.26 -0.27
N MET A 62 0.92 0.06 1.01
CA MET A 62 1.30 1.34 1.60
C MET A 62 2.14 1.10 2.86
N ASN A 63 3.17 1.93 3.05
CA ASN A 63 3.88 2.02 4.32
C ASN A 63 3.47 3.32 5.01
N VAL A 64 2.98 3.23 6.25
CA VAL A 64 2.55 4.38 7.06
C VAL A 64 3.48 4.69 8.23
N GLU A 65 4.65 4.06 8.31
CA GLU A 65 5.61 4.28 9.40
C GLU A 65 6.05 5.75 9.50
N THR A 66 6.17 6.45 8.36
CA THR A 66 6.48 7.89 8.34
C THR A 66 5.44 8.73 9.09
N ALA A 67 4.17 8.36 9.00
CA ALA A 67 3.09 9.06 9.70
C ALA A 67 3.09 8.78 11.22
N GLN A 68 3.78 7.72 11.67
CA GLN A 68 3.89 7.34 13.08
C GLN A 68 5.13 7.92 13.78
N MET A 69 5.90 8.76 13.10
CA MET A 69 7.08 9.40 13.67
C MET A 69 6.69 10.36 14.81
N PRO A 70 7.44 10.42 15.93
CA PRO A 70 7.07 11.22 17.10
C PRO A 70 6.89 12.71 16.82
N GLU A 71 7.52 13.23 15.77
CA GLU A 71 7.51 14.64 15.39
C GLU A 71 6.27 15.01 14.56
N VAL A 72 5.53 14.02 14.04
CA VAL A 72 4.36 14.22 13.18
C VAL A 72 3.13 14.54 14.02
N ILE A 73 2.48 15.66 13.71
CA ILE A 73 1.20 16.05 14.30
C ILE A 73 0.02 15.50 13.49
N LEU A 74 -1.16 15.42 14.10
CA LEU A 74 -2.37 14.85 13.48
C LEU A 74 -2.72 15.45 12.10
N GLU A 75 -2.54 16.77 11.95
CA GLU A 75 -2.79 17.47 10.69
C GLU A 75 -1.81 17.07 9.58
N GLU A 76 -0.59 16.70 9.94
CA GLU A 76 0.45 16.23 9.02
C GLU A 76 0.33 14.74 8.75
N GLU A 77 -0.06 13.96 9.75
CA GLU A 77 -0.28 12.51 9.67
C GLU A 77 -1.22 12.15 8.52
N SER A 78 -2.37 12.82 8.47
CA SER A 78 -3.37 12.62 7.41
C SER A 78 -2.79 12.96 6.03
N LYS A 79 -2.01 14.04 5.91
CA LYS A 79 -1.39 14.44 4.64
C LYS A 79 -0.36 13.41 4.18
N ILE A 80 0.44 12.86 5.09
CA ILE A 80 1.42 11.82 4.80
C ILE A 80 0.71 10.55 4.30
N ILE A 81 -0.34 10.10 5.00
CA ILE A 81 -1.08 8.89 4.63
C ILE A 81 -1.75 9.04 3.26
N ILE A 82 -2.46 10.16 3.02
CA ILE A 82 -3.15 10.38 1.74
C ILE A 82 -2.12 10.58 0.62
N GLY A 83 -1.00 11.27 0.89
CA GLY A 83 0.10 11.42 -0.06
C GLY A 83 0.73 10.08 -0.47
N GLU A 84 0.97 9.19 0.49
CA GLU A 84 1.44 7.83 0.19
C GLU A 84 0.40 7.04 -0.61
N LEU A 85 -0.89 7.16 -0.28
CA LEU A 85 -1.96 6.53 -1.07
C LEU A 85 -1.94 7.01 -2.53
N ALA A 86 -1.88 8.32 -2.76
CA ALA A 86 -1.83 8.90 -4.11
C ALA A 86 -0.58 8.44 -4.87
N LEU A 87 0.57 8.40 -4.19
CA LEU A 87 1.82 7.90 -4.75
C LEU A 87 1.72 6.44 -5.17
N GLN A 88 1.11 5.59 -4.35
CA GLN A 88 0.97 4.16 -4.63
C GLN A 88 -0.07 3.89 -5.73
N MET A 89 -1.14 4.70 -5.81
CA MET A 89 -2.09 4.66 -6.94
C MET A 89 -1.40 4.95 -8.27
N ASP A 90 -0.63 6.04 -8.33
CA ASP A 90 0.11 6.44 -9.52
C ASP A 90 1.16 5.38 -9.88
N ARG A 91 1.98 4.94 -8.91
CA ARG A 91 3.05 3.94 -9.15
C ARG A 91 2.57 2.55 -9.50
N THR A 92 1.51 2.07 -8.84
CA THR A 92 1.05 0.69 -9.01
C THR A 92 0.11 0.55 -10.20
N ARG A 93 -0.69 1.58 -10.49
CA ARG A 93 -1.77 1.51 -11.47
C ARG A 93 -1.65 2.50 -12.62
N GLY A 94 -0.74 3.48 -12.54
CA GLY A 94 -0.71 4.60 -13.48
C GLY A 94 -1.95 5.47 -13.38
N ASP A 95 -2.58 5.53 -12.20
CA ASP A 95 -3.78 6.32 -11.94
C ASP A 95 -3.43 7.61 -11.19
N PRO A 96 -3.33 8.75 -11.88
CA PRO A 96 -2.98 10.02 -11.26
C PRO A 96 -4.18 10.73 -10.61
N TYR A 97 -5.37 10.10 -10.53
CA TYR A 97 -6.60 10.76 -10.08
C TYR A 97 -6.43 11.50 -8.75
N LEU A 98 -5.96 10.83 -7.69
CA LEU A 98 -5.79 11.46 -6.38
C LEU A 98 -4.72 12.54 -6.39
N LYS A 99 -3.61 12.33 -7.11
CA LYS A 99 -2.55 13.33 -7.27
C LYS A 99 -3.12 14.61 -7.90
N ASN A 100 -3.91 14.48 -8.96
CA ASN A 100 -4.53 15.61 -9.64
C ASN A 100 -5.55 16.32 -8.74
N GLN A 101 -6.38 15.58 -7.99
CA GLN A 101 -7.33 16.16 -7.04
C GLN A 101 -6.64 16.96 -5.93
N MET A 102 -5.51 16.48 -5.42
CA MET A 102 -4.71 17.20 -4.44
C MET A 102 -4.11 18.49 -5.01
N THR A 103 -3.52 18.43 -6.20
CA THR A 103 -2.95 19.61 -6.86
C THR A 103 -4.03 20.65 -7.12
N GLN A 104 -5.18 20.26 -7.65
CA GLN A 104 -6.32 21.17 -7.85
C GLN A 104 -6.81 21.80 -6.55
N SER A 105 -6.82 21.05 -5.45
CA SER A 105 -7.24 21.58 -4.14
C SER A 105 -6.24 22.61 -3.61
N LEU A 106 -4.93 22.40 -3.84
CA LEU A 106 -3.89 23.37 -3.52
C LEU A 106 -3.99 24.62 -4.41
N ASP A 107 -4.35 24.47 -5.69
CA ASP A 107 -4.55 25.61 -6.58
C ASP A 107 -5.77 26.47 -6.19
N ILE A 108 -6.82 25.85 -5.64
CA ILE A 108 -8.07 26.55 -5.26
C ILE A 108 -8.02 27.12 -3.84
N TYR A 109 -7.39 26.42 -2.90
CA TYR A 109 -7.40 26.76 -1.46
C TYR A 109 -6.00 27.04 -0.88
N GLY A 110 -4.97 27.01 -1.71
CA GLY A 110 -3.59 27.30 -1.29
C GLY A 110 -3.35 28.78 -1.00
N PRO A 111 -2.22 29.11 -0.36
CA PRO A 111 -1.88 30.49 0.00
C PRO A 111 -1.81 31.45 -1.21
N ASP A 112 -1.54 30.93 -2.40
CA ASP A 112 -1.48 31.70 -3.66
C ASP A 112 -2.85 31.87 -4.35
N ALA A 113 -3.90 31.18 -3.89
CA ALA A 113 -5.25 31.27 -4.45
C ALA A 113 -6.02 32.53 -4.00
N ALA A 114 -5.44 33.30 -3.08
CA ALA A 114 -6.01 34.51 -2.50
C ALA A 114 -5.43 35.80 -3.11
N LEU A 115 -5.28 35.87 -4.44
CA LEU A 115 -4.95 37.08 -5.20
C LEU A 115 -6.15 37.58 -6.02
#